data_AF-A0A957EYX5-F1
#
_entry.id   AF-A0A957EYX5-F1
#
_cell.length_a   1.000
_cell.length_b   1.000
_cell.length_c   1.000
_cell.angle_alpha   90.00
_cell.angle_beta   90.00
_cell.angle_gamma   90.00
#
_symmetry.space_group_name_H-M   'P 1'
#
loop_
_entity.id
_entity.type
_entity.pdbx_description
1 polymer ?
#
loop_
_entity_poly.entity_id
_entity_poly.type
_entity_poly.pdbx_seq_one_letter_code
_entity_poly.pdbx_strand_id
1 'polypeptide(L)'
;MKNGDAFNAFLEETAVFLRDYTVLDYYREPLGEGTDERMGEIVARYGAATAVQRERFLATMEKSSLSLFGIYGHRAATLAVRQQSRDLLLRGLVAMGIANYVVPPKRNVETAVAIFHHCARKLGISPVELFDEAAQVAPPHMTTFFEEFGRRPDITLSRYGWQELRTPEGVRYKWG
;
A
#
# COMPACT_ATOMS: atom_id res chain seq x y z
N MET A 1 -3.08 16.87 -26.35
CA MET A 1 -3.80 15.81 -25.61
C MET A 1 -4.47 16.45 -24.42
N LYS A 2 -5.79 16.32 -24.27
CA LYS A 2 -6.49 16.84 -23.08
C LYS A 2 -6.19 15.90 -21.92
N ASN A 3 -5.91 16.40 -20.71
CA ASN A 3 -5.55 15.59 -19.54
C ASN A 3 -6.56 14.46 -19.21
N GLY A 4 -7.81 14.57 -19.68
CA GLY A 4 -8.82 13.51 -19.56
C GLY A 4 -8.50 12.25 -20.37
N ASP A 5 -7.97 12.38 -21.58
CA ASP A 5 -7.71 11.24 -22.48
C ASP A 5 -6.57 10.36 -21.94
N ALA A 6 -5.52 10.99 -21.41
CA ALA A 6 -4.38 10.29 -20.83
C ALA A 6 -4.74 9.56 -19.52
N PHE A 7 -5.67 10.09 -18.72
CA PHE A 7 -6.13 9.40 -17.52
C PHE A 7 -7.06 8.24 -17.84
N ASN A 8 -7.89 8.34 -18.89
CA ASN A 8 -8.71 7.22 -19.35
C ASN A 8 -7.86 6.02 -19.78
N ALA A 9 -6.84 6.26 -20.61
CA ALA A 9 -5.90 5.22 -21.04
C ALA A 9 -5.22 4.55 -19.84
N PHE A 10 -4.84 5.33 -18.83
CA PHE A 10 -4.28 4.79 -17.58
C PHE A 10 -5.25 3.88 -16.83
N LEU A 11 -6.53 4.24 -16.74
CA LEU A 11 -7.53 3.40 -16.09
C LEU A 11 -7.68 2.07 -16.83
N GLU A 12 -7.76 2.11 -18.15
CA GLU A 12 -7.89 0.91 -19.00
C GLU A 12 -6.67 0.00 -18.88
N GLU A 13 -5.46 0.55 -19.03
CA GLU A 13 -4.21 -0.19 -18.87
C GLU A 13 -4.08 -0.80 -17.47
N THR A 14 -4.46 -0.06 -16.43
CA THR A 14 -4.43 -0.55 -15.05
C THR A 14 -5.42 -1.69 -14.86
N ALA A 15 -6.65 -1.55 -15.36
CA ALA A 15 -7.67 -2.60 -15.25
C ALA A 15 -7.28 -3.88 -16.02
N VAL A 16 -6.62 -3.75 -17.18
CA VAL A 16 -6.07 -4.90 -17.92
C VAL A 16 -4.98 -5.56 -17.09
N PHE A 17 -3.97 -4.80 -16.67
CA PHE A 17 -2.85 -5.32 -15.89
C PHE A 17 -3.30 -6.05 -14.63
N LEU A 18 -4.19 -5.45 -13.82
CA LEU A 18 -4.63 -6.06 -12.57
C LEU A 18 -5.48 -7.32 -12.76
N ARG A 19 -6.09 -7.54 -13.94
CA ARG A 19 -6.88 -8.75 -14.22
C ARG A 19 -6.00 -9.98 -14.49
N ASP A 20 -4.75 -9.77 -14.85
CA ASP A 20 -3.80 -10.85 -15.13
C ASP A 20 -3.23 -11.49 -13.85
N TYR A 21 -3.53 -10.93 -12.67
CA TYR A 21 -2.98 -11.39 -11.40
C TYR A 21 -4.03 -11.80 -10.38
N THR A 22 -3.76 -12.89 -9.68
CA THR A 22 -4.41 -13.19 -8.41
C THR A 22 -3.54 -12.73 -7.23
N VAL A 23 -4.17 -12.51 -6.08
CA VAL A 23 -3.47 -12.24 -4.81
C VAL A 23 -2.42 -13.30 -4.49
N LEU A 24 -2.72 -14.58 -4.78
CA LEU A 24 -1.82 -15.69 -4.48
C LEU A 24 -0.60 -15.69 -5.40
N ASP A 25 -0.80 -15.45 -6.68
CA ASP A 25 0.28 -15.47 -7.66
C ASP A 25 1.25 -14.31 -7.41
N TYR A 26 0.71 -13.09 -7.27
CA TYR A 26 1.53 -11.92 -7.00
C TYR A 26 2.26 -12.02 -5.64
N TYR A 27 1.63 -12.58 -4.60
CA TYR A 27 2.30 -12.76 -3.31
C TYR A 27 3.52 -13.69 -3.39
N ARG A 28 3.52 -14.66 -4.32
CA ARG A 28 4.60 -15.66 -4.48
C ARG A 28 5.79 -15.15 -5.28
N GLU A 29 5.65 -14.06 -6.02
CA GLU A 29 6.74 -13.52 -6.83
C GLU A 29 7.94 -13.04 -5.98
N PRO A 30 9.16 -13.06 -6.54
CA PRO A 30 10.32 -12.43 -5.91
C PRO A 30 10.08 -10.95 -5.61
N LEU A 31 10.61 -10.45 -4.49
CA LEU A 31 10.47 -9.05 -4.08
C LEU A 31 11.32 -8.11 -4.94
N GLY A 32 10.72 -7.00 -5.40
CA GLY A 32 11.44 -5.84 -5.93
C GLY A 32 11.66 -5.80 -7.44
N GLU A 33 11.06 -6.70 -8.21
CA GLU A 33 11.16 -6.73 -9.68
C GLU A 33 9.76 -6.88 -10.33
N GLY A 34 9.64 -6.50 -11.61
CA GLY A 34 8.46 -6.76 -12.44
C GLY A 34 7.18 -6.14 -11.88
N THR A 35 6.29 -6.97 -11.33
CA THR A 35 4.96 -6.58 -10.85
C THR A 35 5.04 -5.52 -9.74
N ASP A 36 6.06 -5.56 -8.87
CA ASP A 36 6.25 -4.53 -7.82
C ASP A 36 6.53 -3.14 -8.40
N GLU A 37 7.35 -3.06 -9.46
CA GLU A 37 7.65 -1.79 -10.13
C GLU A 37 6.39 -1.22 -10.76
N ARG A 38 5.65 -2.05 -11.50
CA ARG A 38 4.41 -1.64 -12.16
C ARG A 38 3.33 -1.20 -11.16
N MET A 39 3.17 -1.93 -10.06
CA MET A 39 2.26 -1.53 -8.98
C MET A 39 2.71 -0.20 -8.35
N GLY A 40 4.01 0.00 -8.16
CA GLY A 40 4.56 1.25 -7.65
C GLY A 40 4.35 2.45 -8.58
N GLU A 41 4.39 2.26 -9.89
CA GLU A 41 4.04 3.29 -10.88
C GLU A 41 2.55 3.65 -10.82
N ILE A 42 1.68 2.64 -10.77
CA ILE A 42 0.23 2.84 -10.68
C ILE A 42 -0.12 3.63 -9.42
N VAL A 43 0.46 3.27 -8.27
CA VAL A 43 0.23 3.96 -7.00
C VAL A 43 0.77 5.40 -7.03
N ALA A 44 1.96 5.61 -7.59
CA ALA A 44 2.50 6.96 -7.75
C ALA A 44 1.60 7.84 -8.62
N ARG A 45 1.09 7.30 -9.73
CA ARG A 45 0.17 8.02 -10.62
C ARG A 45 -1.18 8.28 -9.97
N TYR A 46 -1.70 7.34 -9.17
CA TYR A 46 -2.88 7.56 -8.35
C TYR A 46 -2.66 8.69 -7.33
N GLY A 47 -1.53 8.69 -6.62
CA GLY A 47 -1.19 9.73 -5.63
C GLY A 47 -1.09 11.13 -6.24
N ALA A 48 -0.56 11.23 -7.46
CA ALA A 48 -0.46 12.50 -8.20
C ALA A 48 -1.78 12.95 -8.86
N ALA A 49 -2.80 12.09 -8.91
CA ALA A 49 -4.07 12.40 -9.56
C ALA A 49 -4.94 13.33 -8.70
N THR A 50 -5.86 14.07 -9.33
CA THR A 50 -6.84 14.90 -8.59
C THR A 50 -7.83 14.04 -7.81
N ALA A 51 -8.53 14.62 -6.82
CA ALA A 51 -9.55 13.89 -6.06
C ALA A 51 -10.62 13.22 -6.97
N VAL A 52 -11.11 13.93 -7.98
CA VAL A 52 -12.07 13.42 -8.97
C VAL A 52 -11.49 12.23 -9.75
N GLN A 53 -10.22 12.31 -10.14
CA GLN A 53 -9.54 11.23 -10.84
C GLN A 53 -9.33 10.01 -9.93
N ARG A 54 -8.99 10.20 -8.65
CA ARG A 54 -8.86 9.12 -7.67
C ARG A 54 -10.19 8.42 -7.40
N GLU A 55 -11.28 9.17 -7.25
CA GLU A 55 -12.63 8.62 -7.12
C GLU A 55 -13.00 7.76 -8.33
N ARG A 56 -12.73 8.28 -9.54
CA ARG A 56 -12.98 7.53 -10.78
C ARG A 56 -12.13 6.27 -10.88
N PHE A 57 -10.87 6.33 -10.44
CA PHE A 57 -9.99 5.16 -10.37
C PHE A 57 -10.64 4.06 -9.52
N LEU A 58 -11.04 4.39 -8.29
CA LEU A 58 -11.67 3.45 -7.37
C LEU A 58 -12.99 2.90 -7.91
N ALA A 59 -13.77 3.73 -8.61
CA ALA A 59 -15.04 3.31 -9.22
C ALA A 59 -14.87 2.41 -10.46
N THR A 60 -13.71 2.45 -11.12
CA THR A 60 -13.45 1.68 -12.35
C THR A 60 -12.88 0.29 -12.03
N MET A 61 -12.12 0.15 -10.94
CA MET A 61 -11.46 -1.11 -10.60
C MET A 61 -12.42 -2.13 -9.97
N GLU A 62 -12.23 -3.40 -10.30
CA GLU A 62 -12.92 -4.50 -9.60
C GLU A 62 -12.41 -4.64 -8.15
N LYS A 63 -13.30 -4.96 -7.21
CA LYS A 63 -12.93 -5.14 -5.79
C LYS A 63 -11.87 -6.23 -5.57
N SER A 64 -11.93 -7.29 -6.37
CA SER A 64 -10.91 -8.37 -6.41
C SER A 64 -9.54 -7.81 -6.77
N SER A 65 -9.46 -7.00 -7.82
CA SER A 65 -8.22 -6.35 -8.26
C SER A 65 -7.67 -5.37 -7.22
N LEU A 66 -8.53 -4.64 -6.50
CA LEU A 66 -8.08 -3.74 -5.44
C LEU A 66 -7.31 -4.46 -4.32
N SER A 67 -7.61 -5.74 -4.06
CA SER A 67 -6.89 -6.53 -3.05
C SER A 67 -5.39 -6.69 -3.35
N LEU A 68 -4.98 -6.57 -4.62
CA LEU A 68 -3.56 -6.62 -5.03
C LEU A 68 -2.74 -5.46 -4.46
N PHE A 69 -3.35 -4.29 -4.25
CA PHE A 69 -2.67 -3.16 -3.59
C PHE A 69 -2.33 -3.46 -2.13
N GLY A 70 -3.12 -4.33 -1.48
CA GLY A 70 -2.82 -4.88 -0.16
C GLY A 70 -1.52 -5.70 -0.14
N ILE A 71 -1.31 -6.48 -1.20
CA ILE A 71 -0.09 -7.29 -1.37
C ILE A 71 1.09 -6.40 -1.71
N TYR A 72 0.93 -5.49 -2.68
CA TYR A 72 1.97 -4.52 -3.01
C TYR A 72 2.41 -3.71 -1.79
N GLY A 73 1.47 -3.16 -1.00
CA GLY A 73 1.86 -2.33 0.13
C GLY A 73 2.66 -3.09 1.20
N HIS A 74 2.33 -4.35 1.48
CA HIS A 74 3.13 -5.20 2.36
C HIS A 74 4.55 -5.45 1.81
N ARG A 75 4.65 -5.74 0.51
CA ARG A 75 5.92 -5.96 -0.18
C ARG A 75 6.76 -4.69 -0.21
N ALA A 76 6.15 -3.55 -0.52
CA ALA A 76 6.76 -2.23 -0.52
C ALA A 76 7.28 -1.82 0.86
N ALA A 77 6.55 -2.09 1.95
CA ALA A 77 7.05 -1.84 3.31
C ALA A 77 8.30 -2.68 3.64
N THR A 78 8.34 -3.93 3.17
CA THR A 78 9.52 -4.80 3.31
C THR A 78 10.71 -4.23 2.52
N LEU A 79 10.49 -3.87 1.25
CA LEU A 79 11.50 -3.29 0.38
C LEU A 79 12.00 -1.94 0.89
N ALA A 80 11.12 -1.09 1.43
CA ALA A 80 11.47 0.20 2.01
C ALA A 80 12.54 0.07 3.09
N VAL A 81 12.42 -0.91 3.98
CA VAL A 81 13.44 -1.16 5.01
C VAL A 81 14.73 -1.72 4.40
N ARG A 82 14.62 -2.67 3.46
CA ARG A 82 15.79 -3.26 2.79
C ARG A 82 16.61 -2.22 2.02
N GLN A 83 15.92 -1.25 1.40
CA GLN A 83 16.51 -0.25 0.52
C GLN A 83 16.65 1.14 1.17
N GLN A 84 16.28 1.29 2.45
CA GLN A 84 16.29 2.57 3.17
C GLN A 84 15.49 3.67 2.44
N SER A 85 14.31 3.33 1.92
CA SER A 85 13.50 4.21 1.07
C SER A 85 12.19 4.64 1.75
N ARG A 86 12.11 5.94 2.08
CA ARG A 86 10.86 6.59 2.54
C ARG A 86 9.78 6.52 1.48
N ASP A 87 10.14 6.75 0.22
CA ASP A 87 9.18 6.82 -0.89
C ASP A 87 8.50 5.48 -1.13
N LEU A 88 9.24 4.36 -1.05
CA LEU A 88 8.64 3.03 -1.11
C LEU A 88 7.69 2.79 0.07
N LEU A 89 8.04 3.28 1.27
CA LEU A 89 7.19 3.12 2.44
C LEU A 89 5.87 3.89 2.27
N LEU A 90 5.95 5.14 1.80
CA LEU A 90 4.78 5.98 1.54
C LEU A 90 3.89 5.37 0.44
N ARG A 91 4.47 4.96 -0.69
CA ARG A 91 3.72 4.28 -1.77
C ARG A 91 3.02 3.03 -1.25
N GLY A 92 3.70 2.23 -0.42
CA GLY A 92 3.07 1.07 0.19
C GLY A 92 1.87 1.42 1.08
N LEU A 93 1.95 2.52 1.83
CA LEU A 93 0.87 2.95 2.72
C LEU A 93 -0.32 3.50 1.92
N VAL A 94 -0.06 4.29 0.86
CA VAL A 94 -1.09 4.76 -0.08
C VAL A 94 -1.80 3.56 -0.73
N ALA A 95 -1.05 2.54 -1.16
CA ALA A 95 -1.63 1.31 -1.70
C ALA A 95 -2.54 0.61 -0.69
N MET A 96 -2.22 0.67 0.60
CA MET A 96 -3.08 0.13 1.66
C MET A 96 -4.40 0.86 1.79
N GLY A 97 -4.41 2.17 1.53
CA GLY A 97 -5.64 2.96 1.41
C GLY A 97 -6.47 2.56 0.19
N ILE A 98 -5.82 2.28 -0.95
CA ILE A 98 -6.49 1.84 -2.20
C ILE A 98 -7.12 0.45 -2.04
N ALA A 99 -6.48 -0.44 -1.28
CA ALA A 99 -6.80 -1.87 -1.30
C ALA A 99 -8.27 -2.21 -0.97
N ASN A 100 -8.95 -1.35 -0.18
CA ASN A 100 -10.40 -1.30 0.06
C ASN A 100 -11.15 -2.64 -0.12
N TYR A 101 -10.67 -3.71 0.52
CA TYR A 101 -11.26 -5.05 0.45
C TYR A 101 -11.91 -5.41 1.78
N VAL A 102 -12.90 -6.30 1.72
CA VAL A 102 -13.57 -6.84 2.91
C VAL A 102 -12.55 -7.60 3.73
N VAL A 103 -12.18 -7.05 4.88
CA VAL A 103 -11.16 -7.67 5.72
C VAL A 103 -11.71 -8.99 6.28
N PRO A 104 -10.99 -10.12 6.13
CA PRO A 104 -11.42 -11.40 6.70
C PRO A 104 -11.62 -11.30 8.22
N PRO A 105 -12.51 -12.09 8.85
CA PRO A 105 -12.84 -11.96 10.28
C PRO A 105 -11.66 -12.03 11.26
N LYS A 106 -10.52 -12.60 10.85
CA LYS A 106 -9.30 -12.74 11.67
C LYS A 106 -8.25 -11.64 11.41
N ARG A 107 -8.55 -10.69 10.52
CA ARG A 107 -7.68 -9.55 10.21
C ARG A 107 -8.52 -8.28 10.37
N ASN A 108 -7.85 -7.17 10.66
CA ASN A 108 -8.44 -5.84 10.56
C ASN A 108 -7.48 -4.92 9.80
N VAL A 109 -7.99 -3.78 9.35
CA VAL A 109 -7.19 -2.77 8.63
C VAL A 109 -5.97 -2.36 9.47
N GLU A 110 -6.14 -2.19 10.79
CA GLU A 110 -5.04 -1.89 11.72
C GLU A 110 -3.88 -2.88 11.64
N THR A 111 -4.19 -4.18 11.53
CA THR A 111 -3.19 -5.22 11.39
C THR A 111 -2.35 -4.97 10.13
N ALA A 112 -2.99 -4.68 8.99
CA ALA A 112 -2.25 -4.44 7.75
C ALA A 112 -1.37 -3.17 7.82
N VAL A 113 -1.83 -2.12 8.51
CA VAL A 113 -1.10 -0.84 8.59
C VAL A 113 -0.04 -0.78 9.70
N ALA A 114 -0.11 -1.65 10.71
CA ALA A 114 0.83 -1.66 11.83
C ALA A 114 2.30 -1.81 11.40
N ILE A 115 2.57 -2.55 10.31
CA ILE A 115 3.92 -2.71 9.75
C ILE A 115 4.52 -1.37 9.34
N PHE A 116 3.72 -0.44 8.81
CA PHE A 116 4.23 0.85 8.35
C PHE A 116 4.71 1.70 9.52
N HIS A 117 4.03 1.62 10.67
CA HIS A 117 4.46 2.29 11.89
C HIS A 117 5.81 1.76 12.38
N HIS A 118 6.02 0.44 12.31
CA HIS A 118 7.28 -0.20 12.65
C HIS A 118 8.39 0.16 11.66
N CYS A 119 8.12 0.07 10.35
CA CYS A 119 9.08 0.40 9.30
C CYS A 119 9.50 1.88 9.36
N ALA A 120 8.54 2.80 9.58
CA ALA A 120 8.82 4.22 9.73
C ALA A 120 9.82 4.47 10.87
N ARG A 121 9.52 3.95 12.06
CA ARG A 121 10.42 4.07 13.24
C ARG A 121 11.80 3.47 12.96
N LYS A 122 11.85 2.31 12.30
CA LYS A 122 13.11 1.63 11.96
C LYS A 122 13.96 2.43 10.95
N LEU A 123 13.32 3.19 10.07
CA LEU A 123 13.96 4.09 9.12
C LEU A 123 14.22 5.50 9.69
N GLY A 124 13.88 5.76 10.95
CA GLY A 124 14.00 7.09 11.56
C GLY A 124 12.98 8.11 11.03
N ILE A 125 11.89 7.65 10.39
CA ILE A 125 10.80 8.48 9.85
C ILE A 125 9.71 8.63 10.92
N SER A 126 9.14 9.83 11.03
CA SER A 126 7.96 10.07 11.87
C SER A 126 6.74 9.31 11.33
N PRO A 127 6.14 8.37 12.10
CA PRO A 127 4.91 7.72 11.69
C PRO A 127 3.77 8.71 11.48
N VAL A 128 3.69 9.78 12.28
CA VAL A 128 2.67 10.83 12.13
C VAL A 128 2.77 11.47 10.74
N GLU A 129 3.96 11.94 10.36
CA GLU A 129 4.15 12.61 9.07
C GLU A 129 3.90 11.68 7.89
N LEU A 130 4.35 10.42 7.97
CA LEU A 130 4.14 9.43 6.92
C LEU A 130 2.65 9.14 6.70
N PHE A 131 1.90 8.95 7.79
CA PHE A 131 0.48 8.63 7.72
C PHE A 131 -0.36 9.85 7.32
N ASP A 132 -0.02 11.05 7.80
CA ASP A 132 -0.66 12.30 7.38
C ASP A 132 -0.47 12.53 5.88
N GLU A 133 0.73 12.29 5.34
CA GLU A 133 0.97 12.41 3.90
C GLU A 133 0.17 11.38 3.10
N ALA A 134 0.08 10.13 3.56
CA ALA A 134 -0.76 9.13 2.93
C ALA A 134 -2.25 9.50 2.99
N ALA A 135 -2.72 10.11 4.08
CA ALA A 135 -4.10 10.53 4.28
C ALA A 135 -4.56 11.59 3.26
N GLN A 136 -3.66 12.44 2.76
CA GLN A 136 -3.97 13.48 1.75
C GLN A 136 -4.48 12.91 0.42
N VAL A 137 -4.08 11.68 0.08
CA VAL A 137 -4.45 11.01 -1.18
C VAL A 137 -5.29 9.75 -0.96
N ALA A 138 -5.52 9.38 0.30
CA ALA A 138 -6.35 8.24 0.66
C ALA A 138 -7.82 8.45 0.22
N PRO A 139 -8.56 7.36 -0.02
CA PRO A 139 -10.01 7.45 -0.14
C PRO A 139 -10.63 8.03 1.14
N PRO A 140 -11.76 8.77 1.07
CA PRO A 140 -12.32 9.47 2.24
C PRO A 140 -12.57 8.60 3.47
N HIS A 141 -12.93 7.33 3.29
CA HIS A 141 -13.17 6.40 4.39
C HIS A 141 -11.90 5.99 5.16
N MET A 142 -10.71 6.24 4.60
CA MET A 142 -9.40 5.91 5.18
C MET A 142 -8.67 7.12 5.76
N THR A 143 -9.04 8.34 5.39
CA THR A 143 -8.33 9.58 5.77
C THR A 143 -8.22 9.71 7.29
N THR A 144 -9.35 9.77 8.01
CA THR A 144 -9.37 9.88 9.47
C THR A 144 -8.68 8.70 10.14
N PHE A 145 -8.85 7.49 9.59
CA PHE A 145 -8.18 6.31 10.11
C PHE A 145 -6.65 6.44 10.05
N PHE A 146 -6.08 6.90 8.93
CA PHE A 146 -4.63 7.11 8.82
C PHE A 146 -4.14 8.20 9.77
N GLU A 147 -4.84 9.33 9.84
CA GLU A 147 -4.51 10.43 10.75
C GLU A 147 -4.47 9.94 12.22
N GLU A 148 -5.52 9.25 12.67
CA GLU A 148 -5.58 8.75 14.04
C GLU A 148 -4.54 7.64 14.30
N PHE A 149 -4.41 6.69 13.37
CA PHE A 149 -3.53 5.54 13.56
C PHE A 149 -2.05 5.92 13.56
N GLY A 150 -1.62 6.89 12.73
CA GLY A 150 -0.23 7.37 12.70
C GLY A 150 0.22 8.07 13.99
N ARG A 151 -0.73 8.55 14.80
CA ARG A 151 -0.47 9.21 16.08
C ARG A 151 -0.42 8.22 17.26
N ARG A 152 -0.72 6.93 17.03
CA ARG A 152 -0.78 5.95 18.12
C ARG A 152 0.62 5.59 18.63
N PRO A 153 0.91 5.81 19.93
CA PRO A 153 2.22 5.48 20.48
C PRO A 153 2.41 3.98 20.69
N ASP A 154 1.30 3.24 20.84
CA ASP A 154 1.21 1.89 21.36
C ASP A 154 1.27 0.78 20.28
N ILE A 155 1.67 1.15 19.05
CA ILE A 155 1.77 0.23 17.93
C ILE A 155 3.09 -0.56 18.00
N THR A 156 2.98 -1.89 18.04
CA THR A 156 4.09 -2.84 17.95
C THR A 156 3.71 -3.99 17.02
N LEU A 157 4.69 -4.63 16.37
CA LEU A 157 4.42 -5.78 15.50
C LEU A 157 3.68 -6.91 16.24
N SER A 158 4.14 -7.28 17.43
CA SER A 158 3.59 -8.41 18.20
C SER A 158 2.13 -8.21 18.60
N ARG A 159 1.73 -6.98 18.94
CA ARG A 159 0.33 -6.66 19.25
C ARG A 159 -0.62 -6.94 18.09
N TYR A 160 -0.13 -6.86 16.86
CA TYR A 160 -0.87 -7.09 15.64
C TYR A 160 -0.56 -8.46 15.00
N GLY A 161 0.10 -9.37 15.73
CA GLY A 161 0.42 -10.71 15.24
C GLY A 161 1.50 -10.74 14.15
N TRP A 162 2.29 -9.67 14.02
CA TRP A 162 3.41 -9.62 13.09
C TRP A 162 4.72 -10.01 13.76
N GLN A 163 5.58 -10.62 12.96
CA GLN A 163 6.94 -11.00 13.32
C GLN A 163 7.90 -10.45 12.25
N GLU A 164 8.96 -9.77 12.67
CA GLU A 164 10.08 -9.43 11.81
C GLU A 164 11.07 -10.61 11.81
N LEU A 165 11.31 -11.16 10.62
CA LEU A 165 12.28 -12.21 10.38
C LEU A 165 13.51 -11.60 9.71
N ARG A 166 14.71 -12.01 10.12
CA ARG A 166 15.96 -11.69 9.43
C ARG A 166 16.26 -12.76 8.41
N THR A 167 16.54 -12.35 7.17
CA THR A 167 16.92 -13.21 6.05
C THR A 167 18.22 -12.67 5.43
N PRO A 168 18.95 -13.47 4.63
CA PRO A 168 20.14 -12.98 3.93
C PRO A 168 19.85 -11.74 3.05
N GLU A 169 18.64 -11.64 2.51
CA GLU A 169 18.19 -10.53 1.66
C GLU A 169 17.63 -9.34 2.49
N GLY A 170 17.77 -9.37 3.82
CA GLY A 170 17.29 -8.33 4.74
C GLY A 170 16.07 -8.76 5.56
N VAL A 171 15.24 -7.81 5.99
CA VAL A 171 14.05 -8.14 6.81
C VAL A 171 12.94 -8.77 5.98
N ARG A 172 12.07 -9.55 6.62
CA ARG A 172 10.78 -9.99 6.08
C ARG A 172 9.73 -9.95 7.19
N TYR A 173 8.53 -9.48 6.89
CA TYR A 173 7.42 -9.50 7.84
C TYR A 173 6.49 -10.68 7.59
N LYS A 174 6.15 -11.41 8.65
CA LYS A 174 5.24 -12.56 8.61
C LYS A 174 4.15 -12.37 9.65
N TRP A 175 2.90 -12.60 9.24
CA TRP A 175 1.76 -12.63 10.14
C TRP A 175 1.54 -14.06 10.65
N GLY A 176 1.31 -14.24 11.95
CA GLY A 176 1.13 -15.55 12.58
C GLY A 176 0.97 -15.48 14.09
#